data_AF-A0A6A4IKH3-F1
#
_entry.id   AF-A0A6A4IKH3-F1
#
_cell.length_a   1.000
_cell.length_b   1.000
_cell.length_c   1.000
_cell.angle_alpha   90.00
_cell.angle_beta   90.00
_cell.angle_gamma   90.00
#
_symmetry.space_group_name_H-M   'P 1'
#
loop_
_entity.id
_entity.type
_entity.pdbx_description
1 polymer ?
#
loop_
_entity_poly.entity_id
_entity_poly.type
_entity_poly.pdbx_seq_one_letter_code
_entity_poly.pdbx_strand_id
1 'polypeptide(L)'
;MSSLLVQQIAEGFNALGNIVNPLFPYPWFNTLHAARISVAFQSNTRRLGTHTAHGWKSYIGGFCLMSWGGMLFSHFLLNLPPPVLYAPQPWINYISVHLLLTFVFSLAPSVITDSAFLTSLDLVLFPIDAMLRTNAVVGTLSHLAPESPSYASISPALINSPLFHFILGCTASAGGGVTAATLGVWNPNWGSGGFTPAFLRKGPPSLPKSILSTLDVWGGGLVG
;
A
#
# COMPACT_ATOMS: atom_id res chain seq x y z
N MET A 1 -8.83 -26.85 -18.71
CA MET A 1 -8.26 -27.24 -17.40
C MET A 1 -7.89 -26.05 -16.52
N SER A 2 -7.74 -24.83 -17.05
CA SER A 2 -7.40 -23.61 -16.29
C SER A 2 -8.58 -22.93 -15.58
N SER A 3 -9.81 -23.04 -16.08
CA SER A 3 -10.98 -22.36 -15.49
C SER A 3 -11.39 -22.93 -14.13
N LEU A 4 -11.29 -24.25 -13.95
CA LEU A 4 -11.69 -24.93 -12.72
C LEU A 4 -10.80 -24.56 -11.54
N LEU A 5 -9.48 -24.44 -11.77
CA LEU A 5 -8.52 -24.05 -10.74
C LEU A 5 -8.72 -22.60 -10.31
N VAL A 6 -8.93 -21.70 -11.27
CA VAL A 6 -9.21 -20.27 -10.99
C VAL A 6 -10.52 -20.13 -10.20
N GLN A 7 -11.54 -20.89 -10.58
CA GLN A 7 -12.83 -20.89 -9.88
C GLN A 7 -12.71 -21.44 -8.45
N GLN A 8 -11.97 -22.53 -8.25
CA GLN A 8 -11.72 -23.08 -6.90
C GLN A 8 -10.91 -22.13 -6.01
N ILE A 9 -9.94 -21.40 -6.58
CA ILE A 9 -9.18 -20.38 -5.86
C ILE A 9 -10.11 -19.21 -5.48
N ALA A 10 -10.94 -18.74 -6.41
CA ALA A 10 -11.91 -17.67 -6.16
C ALA A 10 -12.95 -18.07 -5.09
N GLU A 11 -13.45 -19.31 -5.13
CA GLU A 11 -14.36 -19.87 -4.13
C GLU A 11 -13.69 -19.98 -2.75
N GLY A 12 -12.41 -20.37 -2.70
CA GLY A 12 -11.61 -20.40 -1.48
C GLY A 12 -11.43 -19.01 -0.86
N PHE A 13 -11.13 -17.99 -1.67
CA PHE A 13 -11.05 -16.60 -1.22
C PHE A 13 -12.41 -16.05 -0.78
N ASN A 14 -13.50 -16.40 -1.47
CA ASN A 14 -14.86 -16.03 -1.06
C ASN A 14 -15.26 -16.68 0.28
N ALA A 15 -14.91 -17.95 0.49
CA ALA A 15 -15.15 -18.65 1.75
C ALA A 15 -14.36 -18.01 2.90
N LEU A 16 -13.08 -17.70 2.69
CA LEU A 16 -12.26 -16.94 3.65
C LEU A 16 -12.86 -15.56 3.92
N GLY A 17 -13.32 -14.85 2.88
CA GLY A 17 -13.99 -13.56 3.02
C GLY A 17 -15.24 -13.64 3.90
N ASN A 18 -16.08 -14.66 3.71
CA ASN A 18 -17.31 -14.86 4.48
C ASN A 18 -17.07 -15.27 5.94
N ILE A 19 -15.98 -15.98 6.24
CA ILE A 19 -15.58 -16.34 7.61
C ILE A 19 -14.99 -15.11 8.33
N VAL A 20 -14.29 -14.24 7.61
CA VAL A 20 -13.65 -13.03 8.16
C VAL A 20 -14.68 -11.89 8.35
N ASN A 21 -15.75 -11.85 7.55
CA ASN A 21 -16.76 -10.76 7.51
C ASN A 21 -17.42 -10.44 8.87
N PRO A 22 -17.83 -11.40 9.73
CA PRO A 22 -18.44 -11.08 11.03
C PRO A 22 -17.42 -10.73 12.14
N LEU A 23 -16.16 -11.14 11.99
CA LEU A 23 -15.14 -11.06 13.05
C LEU A 23 -14.12 -9.93 12.84
N PHE A 24 -14.07 -9.32 11.66
CA PHE A 24 -13.08 -8.30 11.30
C PHE A 24 -13.76 -7.03 10.74
N PRO A 25 -14.05 -6.03 11.59
CA PRO A 25 -14.72 -4.81 11.15
C PRO A 25 -13.90 -4.06 10.10
N TYR A 26 -14.55 -3.52 9.07
CA TYR A 26 -13.96 -2.67 8.02
C TYR A 26 -12.96 -1.59 8.51
N PRO A 27 -13.16 -0.92 9.67
CA PRO A 27 -12.16 0.00 10.23
C PRO A 27 -10.79 -0.65 10.51
N TRP A 28 -10.77 -1.94 10.89
CA TRP A 28 -9.57 -2.64 11.31
C TRP A 28 -8.58 -2.82 10.16
N PHE A 29 -9.04 -3.04 8.93
CA PHE A 29 -8.15 -3.13 7.78
C PHE A 29 -7.40 -1.81 7.53
N ASN A 30 -8.11 -0.69 7.61
CA ASN A 30 -7.48 0.63 7.50
C ASN A 30 -6.51 0.92 8.65
N THR A 31 -6.87 0.52 9.88
CA THR A 31 -6.00 0.67 11.05
C THR A 31 -4.76 -0.22 10.96
N LEU A 32 -4.90 -1.48 10.52
CA LEU A 32 -3.80 -2.42 10.33
C LEU A 32 -2.85 -1.95 9.22
N HIS A 33 -3.39 -1.49 8.08
CA HIS A 33 -2.58 -0.88 7.03
C HIS A 33 -1.83 0.35 7.55
N ALA A 34 -2.51 1.26 8.25
CA ALA A 34 -1.88 2.43 8.85
C ALA A 34 -0.75 2.03 9.82
N ALA A 35 -0.99 1.04 10.69
CA ALA A 35 0.00 0.56 11.63
C ALA A 35 1.22 -0.04 10.93
N ARG A 36 0.98 -0.85 9.90
CA ARG A 36 2.03 -1.49 9.10
C ARG A 36 2.91 -0.47 8.38
N ILE A 37 2.28 0.48 7.69
CA ILE A 37 3.00 1.55 6.99
C ILE A 37 3.74 2.46 7.98
N SER A 38 3.16 2.71 9.16
CA SER A 38 3.82 3.46 10.23
C SER A 38 5.10 2.75 10.68
N VAL A 39 5.05 1.44 10.94
CA VAL A 39 6.25 0.66 11.30
C VAL A 39 7.31 0.73 10.19
N ALA A 40 6.92 0.52 8.92
CA ALA A 40 7.85 0.58 7.80
C ALA A 40 8.50 1.96 7.64
N PHE A 41 7.69 3.03 7.70
CA PHE A 41 8.16 4.41 7.58
C PHE A 41 9.10 4.79 8.73
N GLN A 42 8.73 4.47 9.97
CA GLN A 42 9.54 4.73 11.16
C GLN A 42 10.84 3.91 11.17
N SER A 43 10.80 2.65 10.73
CA SER A 43 12.00 1.83 10.58
C SER A 43 12.99 2.45 9.58
N ASN A 44 12.50 2.93 8.43
CA ASN A 44 13.35 3.58 7.43
C ASN A 44 13.97 4.90 7.94
N THR A 45 13.18 5.77 8.57
CA THR A 45 13.69 7.04 9.12
C THR A 45 14.72 6.82 10.24
N ARG A 46 14.54 5.79 11.07
CA ARG A 46 15.48 5.48 12.16
C ARG A 46 16.75 4.81 11.67
N ARG A 47 16.65 3.86 10.73
CA ARG A 47 17.82 3.20 10.10
C ARG A 47 18.74 4.18 9.38
N LEU A 48 18.17 5.24 8.80
CA LEU A 48 18.93 6.31 8.15
C LEU A 48 19.36 7.42 9.11
N GLY A 49 19.00 7.36 10.39
CA GLY A 49 19.32 8.40 11.37
C GLY A 49 18.59 9.74 11.14
N THR A 50 17.58 9.78 10.26
CA THR A 50 16.90 11.02 9.84
C THR A 50 15.68 11.36 10.69
N HIS A 51 15.27 10.48 11.61
CA HIS A 51 14.06 10.65 12.42
C HIS A 51 13.99 11.94 13.24
N THR A 52 15.12 12.49 13.70
CA THR A 52 15.20 13.77 14.43
C THR A 52 15.33 14.99 13.50
N ALA A 53 15.79 14.79 12.27
CA ALA A 53 15.98 15.85 11.28
C ALA A 53 14.68 16.16 10.51
N HIS A 54 13.66 15.31 10.62
CA HIS A 54 12.38 15.49 9.97
C HIS A 54 11.49 16.49 10.69
N GLY A 55 11.05 17.53 9.98
CA GLY A 55 9.96 18.37 10.46
C GLY A 55 8.66 17.57 10.53
N TRP A 56 7.80 17.84 11.52
CA TRP A 56 6.53 17.12 11.68
C TRP A 56 5.64 17.13 10.42
N LYS A 57 5.66 18.21 9.64
CA LYS A 57 4.89 18.31 8.39
C LYS A 57 5.38 17.32 7.32
N SER A 58 6.70 17.25 7.09
CA SER A 58 7.28 16.28 6.15
C SER A 58 7.15 14.86 6.68
N TYR A 59 7.26 14.68 8.00
CA TYR A 59 7.10 13.38 8.65
C TYR A 59 5.69 12.79 8.45
N ILE A 60 4.63 13.54 8.83
CA ILE A 60 3.25 13.12 8.62
C ILE A 60 2.93 13.03 7.13
N GLY A 61 3.34 14.02 6.33
CA GLY A 61 3.10 14.02 4.89
C GLY A 61 3.71 12.81 4.18
N GLY A 62 4.91 12.39 4.60
CA GLY A 62 5.61 11.22 4.06
C GLY A 62 4.91 9.92 4.41
N PHE A 63 4.48 9.79 5.66
CA PHE A 63 3.65 8.69 6.11
C PHE A 63 2.33 8.62 5.32
N CYS A 64 1.58 9.73 5.23
CA CYS A 64 0.32 9.81 4.48
C CYS A 64 0.51 9.46 3.00
N LEU A 65 1.57 9.96 2.35
CA LEU A 65 1.87 9.64 0.96
C LEU A 65 2.17 8.15 0.76
N MET A 66 2.93 7.56 1.68
CA MET A 66 3.24 6.13 1.65
C MET A 66 1.98 5.27 1.90
N SER A 67 1.08 5.73 2.78
CA SER A 67 -0.16 5.03 3.12
C SER A 67 -1.23 5.11 2.04
N TRP A 68 -1.38 6.27 1.39
CA TRP A 68 -2.50 6.56 0.49
C TRP A 68 -2.13 6.66 -0.99
N GLY A 69 -0.84 6.60 -1.34
CA GLY A 69 -0.40 6.81 -2.72
C GLY A 69 -1.13 5.89 -3.72
N GLY A 70 -1.35 4.61 -3.38
CA GLY A 70 -2.10 3.71 -4.25
C GLY A 70 -3.50 4.21 -4.59
N MET A 71 -4.25 4.69 -3.58
CA MET A 71 -5.58 5.28 -3.75
C MET A 71 -5.53 6.62 -4.49
N LEU A 72 -4.59 7.50 -4.14
CA LEU A 72 -4.45 8.81 -4.78
C LEU A 72 -4.21 8.66 -6.29
N PHE A 73 -3.20 7.88 -6.67
CA PHE A 73 -2.83 7.72 -8.06
C PHE A 73 -3.86 6.91 -8.85
N SER A 74 -4.49 5.89 -8.25
CA SER A 74 -5.56 5.15 -8.94
C SER A 74 -6.77 6.04 -9.23
N HIS A 75 -7.16 6.90 -8.29
CA HIS A 75 -8.25 7.86 -8.50
C HIS A 75 -7.88 8.91 -9.54
N PHE A 76 -6.63 9.41 -9.56
CA PHE A 76 -6.18 10.32 -10.62
C PHE A 76 -6.19 9.66 -12.00
N LEU A 77 -5.77 8.39 -12.11
CA LEU A 77 -5.84 7.63 -13.37
C LEU A 77 -7.29 7.42 -13.84
N LEU A 78 -8.22 7.26 -12.91
CA LEU A 78 -9.66 7.12 -13.19
C LEU A 78 -10.37 8.46 -13.37
N ASN A 79 -9.67 9.60 -13.21
CA ASN A 79 -10.27 10.93 -13.15
C ASN A 79 -11.38 11.05 -12.09
N LEU A 80 -11.19 10.39 -10.94
CA LEU A 80 -12.08 10.41 -9.79
C LEU A 80 -11.48 11.26 -8.66
N PRO A 81 -12.30 11.91 -7.83
CA PRO A 81 -11.81 12.61 -6.65
C PRO A 81 -11.35 11.58 -5.59
N PRO A 82 -10.08 11.63 -5.12
CA PRO A 82 -9.60 10.68 -4.12
C PRO A 82 -10.27 10.89 -2.75
N PRO A 83 -10.90 9.87 -2.14
CA PRO A 83 -11.62 9.98 -0.86
C PRO A 83 -10.82 10.59 0.28
N VAL A 84 -9.54 10.24 0.35
CA VAL A 84 -8.62 10.74 1.38
C VAL A 84 -8.40 12.25 1.34
N LEU A 85 -8.77 12.96 0.27
CA LEU A 85 -8.60 14.41 0.20
C LEU A 85 -9.81 15.19 0.75
N TYR A 86 -10.97 14.57 0.90
CA TYR A 86 -12.19 15.24 1.34
C TYR A 86 -12.92 14.55 2.50
N ALA A 87 -12.65 13.27 2.77
CA ALA A 87 -13.23 12.57 3.92
C ALA A 87 -12.31 12.70 5.15
N PRO A 88 -12.83 13.10 6.33
CA PRO A 88 -12.00 13.23 7.54
C PRO A 88 -11.65 11.88 8.19
N GLN A 89 -12.41 10.82 7.93
CA GLN A 89 -12.23 9.53 8.59
C GLN A 89 -10.85 8.90 8.36
N PRO A 90 -10.30 8.87 7.13
CA PRO A 90 -8.95 8.34 6.89
C PRO A 90 -7.88 9.15 7.62
N TRP A 91 -8.03 10.47 7.70
CA TRP A 91 -7.09 11.33 8.44
C TRP A 91 -7.06 10.95 9.92
N ILE A 92 -8.22 10.88 10.56
CA ILE A 92 -8.32 10.55 11.98
C ILE A 92 -7.71 9.18 12.24
N ASN A 93 -8.06 8.16 11.46
CA ASN A 93 -7.56 6.81 11.68
C ASN A 93 -6.04 6.72 11.46
N TYR A 94 -5.54 7.14 10.29
CA TYR A 94 -4.13 6.95 9.96
C TYR A 94 -3.21 7.80 10.83
N ILE A 95 -3.55 9.07 11.08
CA ILE A 95 -2.72 9.94 11.90
C ILE A 95 -2.75 9.49 13.35
N SER A 96 -3.90 9.12 13.91
CA SER A 96 -3.95 8.65 15.31
C SER A 96 -3.12 7.38 15.52
N VAL A 97 -3.22 6.40 14.61
CA VAL A 97 -2.42 5.17 14.64
C VAL A 97 -0.93 5.49 14.52
N HIS A 98 -0.56 6.39 13.61
CA HIS A 98 0.84 6.77 13.43
C HIS A 98 1.40 7.45 14.67
N LEU A 99 0.70 8.44 15.23
CA LEU A 99 1.10 9.15 16.45
C LEU A 99 1.19 8.21 17.65
N LEU A 100 0.22 7.30 17.82
CA LEU A 100 0.26 6.29 18.87
C LEU A 100 1.51 5.42 18.77
N LEU A 101 1.82 4.92 17.57
CA LEU A 101 3.02 4.12 17.35
C LEU A 101 4.30 4.92 17.50
N THR A 102 4.33 6.18 17.05
CA THR A 102 5.45 7.09 17.30
C THR A 102 5.69 7.26 18.80
N PHE A 103 4.63 7.40 19.59
CA PHE A 103 4.72 7.44 21.05
C PHE A 103 5.26 6.12 21.62
N VAL A 104 4.71 4.96 21.22
CA VAL A 104 5.19 3.64 21.68
C VAL A 104 6.68 3.43 21.35
N PHE A 105 7.11 3.74 20.12
CA PHE A 105 8.52 3.61 19.72
C PHE A 105 9.42 4.73 20.25
N SER A 106 8.87 5.78 20.86
CA SER A 106 9.65 6.73 21.64
C SER A 106 10.07 6.13 22.99
N LEU A 107 9.25 5.26 23.58
CA LEU A 107 9.53 4.56 24.83
C LEU A 107 10.47 3.36 24.63
N ALA A 108 10.35 2.67 23.48
CA ALA A 108 11.15 1.50 23.14
C ALA A 108 11.76 1.61 21.73
N PRO A 109 12.75 2.51 21.52
CA PRO A 109 13.31 2.77 20.20
C PRO A 109 14.07 1.59 19.60
N SER A 110 14.61 0.70 20.45
CA SER A 110 15.35 -0.49 20.02
C SER A 110 14.50 -1.49 19.25
N VAL A 111 13.21 -1.62 19.60
CA VAL A 111 12.27 -2.59 19.01
C VAL A 111 12.11 -2.35 17.50
N ILE A 112 11.99 -1.10 17.07
CA ILE A 112 11.77 -0.76 15.66
C ILE A 112 13.07 -0.74 14.83
N THR A 113 14.23 -0.80 15.49
CA THR A 113 15.53 -0.96 14.84
C THR A 113 15.98 -2.42 14.77
N ASP A 114 15.42 -3.30 15.59
CA ASP A 114 15.74 -4.72 15.62
C ASP A 114 15.28 -5.42 14.34
N SER A 115 16.23 -5.99 13.60
CA SER A 115 15.97 -6.71 12.35
C SER A 115 15.23 -8.03 12.60
N ALA A 116 15.46 -8.71 13.72
CA ALA A 116 14.79 -9.97 14.04
C ALA A 116 13.31 -9.72 14.29
N PHE A 117 12.98 -8.73 15.12
CA PHE A 117 11.60 -8.32 15.38
C PHE A 117 10.85 -7.95 14.10
N LEU A 118 11.44 -7.10 13.24
CA LEU A 118 10.82 -6.69 11.98
C LEU A 118 10.60 -7.86 11.02
N THR A 119 11.56 -8.80 10.97
CA THR A 119 11.44 -10.00 10.13
C THR A 119 10.33 -10.92 10.65
N SER A 120 10.22 -11.09 11.96
CA SER A 120 9.11 -11.86 12.57
C SER A 120 7.77 -11.19 12.31
N LEU A 121 7.70 -9.86 12.39
CA LEU A 121 6.49 -9.12 12.06
C LEU A 121 6.08 -9.33 10.60
N ASP A 122 7.03 -9.25 9.66
CA ASP A 122 6.80 -9.52 8.24
C ASP A 122 6.29 -10.96 8.01
N LEU A 123 6.86 -11.94 8.71
CA LEU A 123 6.47 -13.35 8.59
C LEU A 123 5.09 -13.64 9.18
N VAL A 124 4.69 -12.95 10.25
CA VAL A 124 3.38 -13.17 10.88
C VAL A 124 2.29 -12.40 10.14
N LEU A 125 2.60 -11.21 9.64
CA LEU A 125 1.62 -10.32 9.00
C LEU A 125 1.51 -10.49 7.49
N PHE A 126 2.36 -11.30 6.83
CA PHE A 126 2.27 -11.47 5.37
C PHE A 126 0.86 -11.83 4.83
N PRO A 127 0.04 -12.68 5.50
CA PRO A 127 -1.29 -13.01 4.98
C PRO A 127 -2.22 -11.79 5.03
N ILE A 128 -2.13 -11.01 6.11
CA ILE A 128 -2.90 -9.78 6.30
C ILE A 128 -2.46 -8.74 5.27
N ASP A 129 -1.15 -8.59 5.05
CA ASP A 129 -0.59 -7.68 4.04
C ASP A 129 -1.05 -8.06 2.63
N ALA A 130 -1.09 -9.36 2.30
CA ALA A 130 -1.61 -9.86 1.04
C ALA A 130 -3.10 -9.53 0.88
N MET A 131 -3.93 -9.81 1.90
CA MET A 131 -5.36 -9.50 1.89
C MET A 131 -5.62 -7.99 1.71
N LEU A 132 -4.88 -7.14 2.43
CA LEU A 132 -5.00 -5.68 2.34
C LEU A 132 -4.72 -5.18 0.92
N ARG A 133 -3.66 -5.68 0.29
CA ARG A 133 -3.28 -5.30 -1.08
C ARG A 133 -4.25 -5.84 -2.11
N THR A 134 -4.68 -7.10 -1.99
CA THR A 134 -5.70 -7.67 -2.89
C THR A 134 -7.01 -6.89 -2.77
N ASN A 135 -7.44 -6.53 -1.57
CA ASN A 135 -8.63 -5.70 -1.37
C ASN A 135 -8.49 -4.31 -1.99
N ALA A 136 -7.30 -3.70 -1.91
CA ALA A 136 -7.04 -2.41 -2.58
C ALA A 136 -7.11 -2.53 -4.11
N VAL A 137 -6.56 -3.61 -4.69
CA VAL A 137 -6.61 -3.87 -6.14
C VAL A 137 -8.04 -4.13 -6.60
N VAL A 138 -8.74 -5.08 -5.96
CA VAL A 138 -10.13 -5.43 -6.30
C VAL A 138 -11.05 -4.23 -6.10
N GLY A 139 -10.91 -3.50 -4.98
CA GLY A 139 -11.68 -2.29 -4.72
C GLY A 139 -11.44 -1.21 -5.78
N THR A 140 -10.20 -1.04 -6.24
CA THR A 140 -9.89 -0.09 -7.31
C THR A 140 -10.49 -0.52 -8.65
N LEU A 141 -10.35 -1.80 -9.02
CA LEU A 141 -10.89 -2.35 -10.27
C LEU A 141 -12.43 -2.37 -10.27
N SER A 142 -13.07 -2.43 -9.09
CA SER A 142 -14.52 -2.36 -8.97
C SER A 142 -15.11 -1.04 -9.51
N HIS A 143 -14.32 0.02 -9.64
CA HIS A 143 -14.76 1.26 -10.32
C HIS A 143 -15.01 1.08 -11.81
N LEU A 144 -14.39 0.07 -12.44
CA LEU A 144 -14.57 -0.28 -13.85
C LEU A 144 -15.74 -1.23 -14.10
N ALA A 145 -16.37 -1.73 -13.03
CA ALA A 145 -17.49 -2.66 -13.14
C ALA A 145 -18.79 -1.90 -13.52
N PRO A 146 -19.67 -2.46 -14.37
CA PRO A 146 -20.90 -1.81 -14.83
C PRO A 146 -21.84 -1.35 -13.69
N GLU A 147 -21.83 -2.07 -12.57
CA GLU A 147 -22.59 -1.76 -11.36
C GLU A 147 -22.04 -0.59 -10.55
N SER A 148 -20.83 -0.11 -10.86
CA SER A 148 -20.18 0.96 -10.11
C SER A 148 -20.83 2.32 -10.37
N PRO A 149 -21.09 3.14 -9.34
CA PRO A 149 -21.53 4.52 -9.52
C PRO A 149 -20.57 5.37 -10.37
N SER A 150 -19.28 5.01 -10.36
CA SER A 150 -18.22 5.69 -11.11
C SER A 150 -18.15 5.29 -12.58
N TYR A 151 -18.79 4.19 -12.98
CA TYR A 151 -18.64 3.58 -14.31
C TYR A 151 -18.93 4.57 -15.45
N ALA A 152 -20.03 5.32 -15.34
CA ALA A 152 -20.45 6.29 -16.35
C ALA A 152 -19.49 7.48 -16.52
N SER A 153 -18.65 7.76 -15.52
CA SER A 153 -17.67 8.86 -15.56
C SER A 153 -16.33 8.47 -16.17
N ILE A 154 -16.11 7.19 -16.42
CA ILE A 154 -14.84 6.64 -16.93
C ILE A 154 -14.99 6.36 -18.42
N SER A 155 -13.95 6.69 -19.19
CA SER A 155 -13.96 6.45 -20.65
C SER A 155 -14.15 4.96 -20.97
N PRO A 156 -15.08 4.59 -21.88
CA PRO A 156 -15.27 3.20 -22.32
C PRO A 156 -13.99 2.57 -22.90
N ALA A 157 -13.10 3.37 -23.48
CA ALA A 157 -11.83 2.87 -24.01
C ALA A 157 -10.88 2.38 -22.89
N LEU A 158 -10.92 3.03 -21.71
CA LEU A 158 -10.12 2.62 -20.55
C LEU A 158 -10.71 1.38 -19.88
N ILE A 159 -12.04 1.33 -19.76
CA ILE A 159 -12.77 0.17 -19.21
C ILE A 159 -12.48 -1.10 -20.01
N ASN A 160 -12.36 -1.01 -21.34
CA ASN A 160 -12.11 -2.17 -22.19
C ASN A 160 -10.62 -2.46 -22.44
N SER A 161 -9.69 -1.72 -21.82
CA SER A 161 -8.26 -1.84 -22.06
C SER A 161 -7.58 -2.73 -21.02
N PRO A 162 -7.11 -3.94 -21.37
CA PRO A 162 -6.39 -4.80 -20.42
C PRO A 162 -5.13 -4.14 -19.87
N LEU A 163 -4.45 -3.33 -20.70
CA LEU A 163 -3.28 -2.57 -20.27
C LEU A 163 -3.65 -1.54 -19.19
N PHE A 164 -4.82 -0.92 -19.29
CA PHE A 164 -5.27 0.02 -18.27
C PHE A 164 -5.57 -0.68 -16.95
N HIS A 165 -6.22 -1.84 -16.98
CA HIS A 165 -6.48 -2.64 -15.78
C HIS A 165 -5.16 -3.07 -15.13
N PHE A 166 -4.19 -3.54 -15.93
CA PHE A 166 -2.86 -3.87 -15.46
C PHE A 166 -2.17 -2.69 -14.75
N ILE A 167 -2.16 -1.51 -15.37
CA ILE A 167 -1.55 -0.29 -14.77
C ILE A 167 -2.29 0.09 -13.48
N LEU A 168 -3.62 -0.01 -13.47
CA LEU A 168 -4.45 0.34 -12.33
C LEU A 168 -4.20 -0.62 -11.16
N GLY A 169 -4.09 -1.93 -11.42
CA GLY A 169 -3.73 -2.94 -10.44
C GLY A 169 -2.32 -2.76 -9.87
N CYS A 170 -1.33 -2.46 -10.72
CA CYS A 170 0.02 -2.08 -10.29
C CYS A 170 -0.02 -0.88 -9.34
N THR A 171 -0.78 0.15 -9.71
CA THR A 171 -0.90 1.40 -8.98
C THR A 171 -1.56 1.19 -7.62
N ALA A 172 -2.69 0.46 -7.59
CA ALA A 172 -3.42 0.18 -6.36
C ALA A 172 -2.59 -0.64 -5.36
N SER A 173 -1.83 -1.64 -5.84
CA SER A 173 -1.02 -2.53 -5.00
C SER A 173 0.23 -1.86 -4.43
N ALA A 174 0.95 -1.08 -5.24
CA ALA A 174 2.31 -0.65 -4.93
C ALA A 174 2.53 0.88 -4.98
N GLY A 175 1.55 1.66 -5.43
CA GLY A 175 1.71 3.10 -5.69
C GLY A 175 2.18 3.91 -4.47
N GLY A 176 1.75 3.54 -3.27
CA GLY A 176 2.19 4.19 -2.02
C GLY A 176 3.67 3.99 -1.73
N GLY A 177 4.10 2.73 -1.64
CA GLY A 177 5.49 2.37 -1.34
C GLY A 177 6.46 2.82 -2.44
N VAL A 178 6.08 2.64 -3.71
CA VAL A 178 6.89 3.08 -4.86
C VAL A 178 7.07 4.59 -4.85
N THR A 179 6.00 5.38 -4.68
CA THR A 179 6.11 6.84 -4.66
C THR A 179 6.91 7.33 -3.47
N ALA A 180 6.65 6.78 -2.27
CA ALA A 180 7.40 7.10 -1.06
C ALA A 180 8.90 6.83 -1.23
N ALA A 181 9.27 5.69 -1.83
CA ALA A 181 10.65 5.33 -2.11
C ALA A 181 11.30 6.16 -3.21
N THR A 182 10.52 6.49 -4.24
CA THR A 182 10.94 7.35 -5.35
C THR A 182 11.32 8.73 -4.84
N LEU A 183 10.47 9.33 -4.01
CA LEU A 183 10.71 10.64 -3.40
C LEU A 183 11.65 10.58 -2.19
N GLY A 184 11.94 9.38 -1.67
CA GLY A 184 12.76 9.22 -0.48
C GLY A 184 12.18 9.97 0.71
N VAL A 185 10.88 9.78 0.99
CA VAL A 185 10.12 10.56 1.99
C VAL A 185 10.67 10.45 3.42
N TRP A 186 11.51 9.45 3.68
CA TRP A 186 12.22 9.25 4.94
C TRP A 186 13.51 10.08 5.05
N ASN A 187 13.90 10.86 4.04
CA ASN A 187 14.98 11.86 4.14
C ASN A 187 14.40 13.24 4.43
N PRO A 188 15.07 14.12 5.19
CA PRO A 188 14.57 15.46 5.49
C PRO A 188 14.38 16.31 4.22
N ASN A 189 15.19 16.05 3.20
CA ASN A 189 15.06 16.67 1.87
C ASN A 189 14.52 15.63 0.89
N TRP A 190 13.23 15.70 0.58
CA TRP A 190 12.62 14.79 -0.39
C TRP A 190 13.23 15.00 -1.79
N GLY A 191 13.44 13.91 -2.52
CA GLY A 191 14.01 13.92 -3.86
C GLY A 191 15.54 14.05 -3.91
N SER A 192 16.24 14.17 -2.77
CA SER A 192 17.71 14.31 -2.74
C SER A 192 18.46 13.10 -3.31
N GLY A 193 17.82 11.92 -3.35
CA GLY A 193 18.34 10.70 -3.97
C GLY A 193 17.92 10.48 -5.43
N GLY A 194 17.31 11.49 -6.06
CA GLY A 194 16.74 11.41 -7.41
C GLY A 194 15.33 10.82 -7.47
N PHE A 195 14.65 11.02 -8.61
CA PHE A 195 13.27 10.60 -8.85
C PHE A 195 13.14 9.22 -9.52
N THR A 196 14.19 8.40 -9.46
CA THR A 196 14.16 7.07 -10.09
C THR A 196 13.20 6.16 -9.33
N PRO A 197 12.18 5.57 -9.99
CA PRO A 197 11.28 4.61 -9.37
C PRO A 197 12.00 3.45 -8.72
N ALA A 198 11.54 3.02 -7.55
CA ALA A 198 12.25 2.00 -6.75
C ALA A 198 12.48 0.68 -7.52
N PHE A 199 11.52 0.28 -8.35
CA PHE A 199 11.61 -0.93 -9.17
C PHE A 199 12.59 -0.82 -10.36
N LEU A 200 13.08 0.39 -10.68
CA LEU A 200 14.11 0.64 -11.69
C LEU A 200 15.50 0.87 -11.08
N ARG A 201 15.61 0.96 -9.74
CA ARG A 201 16.89 1.07 -9.05
C ARG A 201 17.60 -0.28 -9.04
N LYS A 202 18.93 -0.27 -8.92
CA LYS A 202 19.72 -1.49 -8.74
C LYS A 202 19.19 -2.24 -7.51
N GLY A 203 18.56 -3.40 -7.75
CA GLY A 203 18.00 -4.24 -6.71
C GLY A 203 19.08 -4.92 -5.85
N PRO A 204 18.67 -5.73 -4.86
CA PRO A 204 19.58 -6.56 -4.08
C PRO A 204 20.48 -7.41 -4.99
N PRO A 205 21.72 -7.71 -4.59
CA PRO A 205 22.70 -8.39 -5.44
C PRO A 205 22.28 -9.79 -5.90
N SER A 206 21.32 -10.42 -5.22
CA SER A 206 20.76 -11.71 -5.65
C SER A 206 19.51 -11.50 -6.52
N LEU A 207 19.53 -12.10 -7.72
CA LEU A 207 18.40 -12.16 -8.65
C LEU A 207 17.04 -12.51 -7.99
N PRO A 208 16.92 -13.58 -7.17
CA PRO A 208 15.62 -13.91 -6.55
C PRO A 208 15.11 -12.78 -5.64
N LYS A 209 15.97 -12.15 -4.83
CA LYS A 209 15.55 -11.02 -3.99
C LYS A 209 15.16 -9.79 -4.82
N SER A 210 15.82 -9.57 -5.96
CA SER A 210 15.46 -8.46 -6.86
C SER A 210 14.09 -8.66 -7.49
N ILE A 211 13.78 -9.86 -7.95
CA ILE A 211 12.45 -10.17 -8.51
C ILE A 211 11.38 -10.03 -7.41
N LEU A 212 11.62 -10.65 -6.24
CA LEU A 212 10.69 -10.59 -5.11
C LEU A 212 10.44 -9.17 -4.60
N SER A 213 11.43 -8.27 -4.70
CA SER A 213 11.28 -6.87 -4.27
C SER A 213 10.35 -6.02 -5.15
N THR A 214 9.93 -6.55 -6.31
CA THR A 214 8.99 -5.88 -7.22
C THR A 214 7.68 -6.68 -7.40
N LEU A 215 7.55 -7.80 -6.70
CA LEU A 215 6.46 -8.76 -6.90
C LEU A 215 5.10 -8.15 -6.60
N ASP A 216 5.01 -7.21 -5.68
CA ASP A 216 3.80 -6.48 -5.35
C ASP A 216 3.34 -5.54 -6.48
N VAL A 217 4.24 -5.01 -7.30
CA VAL A 217 3.88 -4.25 -8.52
C VAL A 217 3.27 -5.21 -9.55
N TRP A 218 4.01 -6.26 -9.90
CA TRP A 218 3.62 -7.20 -10.94
C TRP A 218 2.39 -8.03 -10.57
N GLY A 219 2.28 -8.46 -9.31
CA GLY A 219 1.14 -9.20 -8.79
C GLY A 219 -0.13 -8.38 -8.80
N GLY A 220 -0.05 -7.07 -8.49
CA GLY A 220 -1.18 -6.16 -8.65
C GLY A 220 -1.63 -6.04 -10.10
N GLY A 221 -0.67 -5.92 -11.03
CA GLY A 221 -0.95 -5.87 -12.46
C GLY A 221 -1.57 -7.15 -13.02
N LEU A 222 -1.20 -8.34 -12.54
CA LEU A 222 -1.77 -9.61 -13.02
C LEU A 222 -3.23 -9.85 -12.59
N VAL A 223 -3.68 -9.18 -11.53
CA VAL A 223 -5.07 -9.26 -11.04
C VAL A 223 -5.97 -8.29 -11.80
N GLY A 224 -5.42 -7.20 -12.34
CA GLY A 224 -6.12 -6.25 -13.20
C GLY A 224 -6.14 -6.73 -14.64
#